data_AF-A0A2D4IG15-F1
#
_entry.id   AF-A0A2D4IG15-F1
#
_cell.length_a   1.000
_cell.length_b   1.000
_cell.length_c   1.000
_cell.angle_alpha   90.00
_cell.angle_beta   90.00
_cell.angle_gamma   90.00
#
_symmetry.space_group_name_H-M   'P 1'
#
loop_
_entity.id
_entity.type
_entity.pdbx_description
1 polymer ?
#
loop_
_entity_poly.entity_id
_entity_poly.type
_entity_poly.pdbx_seq_one_letter_code
_entity_poly.pdbx_strand_id
1 'polypeptide(L)'
;MLSPIMGEHQTHINSLFLNEETSKQLESGSRVHRFRHALEKRAAHARKQMYNITRESVKGFFQRNAFVLLTILAVLLGITLALALRPYRMTYRQIKYFSFPGELLMRMLQMLVLPLIVSSLITGMASLDSSASGKMGVRAVIYYMMTTIIAVFIGIFMVLIIHPGKGTKKGLQGEGKIEQVHATDAFMDLIRNMFPPNLVEACFRQVRRVEDPNWKLAYCDQL
;
A
#
# COMPACT_ATOMS: atom_id res chain seq x y z
N MET A 1 -17.33 19.22 101.00
CA MET A 1 -18.49 18.31 101.05
C MET A 1 -18.82 17.94 99.61
N LEU A 2 -18.76 16.65 99.29
CA LEU A 2 -19.20 15.96 98.06
C LEU A 2 -18.44 16.19 96.72
N SER A 3 -17.86 15.10 96.24
CA SER A 3 -17.42 14.80 94.86
C SER A 3 -18.58 14.74 93.87
N PRO A 4 -18.31 14.65 92.54
CA PRO A 4 -18.39 13.29 91.95
C PRO A 4 -17.30 12.94 90.93
N ILE A 5 -17.16 11.63 90.81
CA ILE A 5 -16.33 10.76 89.97
C ILE A 5 -16.89 10.69 88.53
N MET A 6 -16.02 10.65 87.50
CA MET A 6 -16.02 9.68 86.37
C MET A 6 -15.02 10.07 85.28
N GLY A 7 -14.16 9.14 84.80
CA GLY A 7 -13.42 9.38 83.54
C GLY A 7 -12.27 8.43 83.17
N GLU A 8 -11.74 7.58 84.05
CA GLU A 8 -10.42 6.95 83.79
C GLU A 8 -10.43 5.60 83.05
N HIS A 9 -11.56 4.92 82.87
CA HIS A 9 -11.55 3.53 82.38
C HIS A 9 -11.60 3.38 80.84
N GLN A 10 -11.93 4.42 80.07
CA GLN A 10 -12.14 4.29 78.61
C GLN A 10 -10.84 4.46 77.78
N THR A 11 -9.84 5.14 78.31
CA THR A 11 -8.61 5.51 77.58
C THR A 11 -7.69 4.33 77.32
N HIS A 12 -7.62 3.35 78.23
CA HIS A 12 -6.63 2.27 78.18
C HIS A 12 -6.92 1.18 77.13
N ILE A 13 -8.19 0.99 76.73
CA ILE A 13 -8.57 -0.01 75.71
C ILE A 13 -8.32 0.53 74.30
N ASN A 14 -8.56 1.83 74.08
CA ASN A 14 -8.36 2.47 72.78
C ASN A 14 -6.87 2.58 72.40
N SER A 15 -5.97 2.75 73.38
CA SER A 15 -4.52 2.81 73.13
C SER A 15 -3.90 1.44 72.82
N LEU A 16 -4.44 0.37 73.39
CA LEU A 16 -3.91 -0.99 73.20
C LEU A 16 -4.27 -1.53 71.81
N PHE A 17 -5.45 -1.19 71.29
CA PHE A 17 -5.86 -1.54 69.93
C PHE A 17 -5.05 -0.80 68.85
N LEU A 18 -4.67 0.47 69.09
CA LEU A 18 -3.86 1.25 68.14
C LEU A 18 -2.42 0.72 68.00
N ASN A 19 -1.85 0.12 69.05
CA ASN A 19 -0.45 -0.32 69.02
C ASN A 19 -0.24 -1.64 68.26
N GLU A 20 -1.27 -2.50 68.20
CA GLU A 20 -1.19 -3.79 67.49
C GLU A 20 -1.42 -3.66 65.97
N GLU A 21 -2.22 -2.69 65.52
CA GLU A 21 -2.35 -2.38 64.08
C GLU A 21 -1.12 -1.64 63.53
N THR A 22 -0.52 -0.74 64.33
CA THR A 22 0.65 0.05 63.92
C THR A 22 1.90 -0.83 63.72
N SER A 23 2.09 -1.86 64.54
CA SER A 23 3.24 -2.77 64.43
C SER A 23 3.15 -3.72 63.22
N LYS A 24 1.95 -4.19 62.84
CA LYS A 24 1.73 -5.01 61.64
C LYS A 24 1.88 -4.22 60.34
N GLN A 25 1.56 -2.92 60.32
CA GLN A 25 1.79 -2.06 59.16
C GLN A 25 3.27 -1.70 58.94
N LEU A 26 4.05 -1.47 60.01
CA LEU A 26 5.46 -1.07 59.91
C LEU A 26 6.40 -2.18 59.39
N GLU A 27 6.19 -3.44 59.78
CA GLU A 27 6.95 -4.60 59.29
C GLU A 27 6.67 -4.90 57.80
N SER A 28 5.41 -4.74 57.37
CA SER A 28 5.00 -4.95 55.98
C SER A 28 5.57 -3.88 55.03
N GLY A 29 5.59 -2.61 55.46
CA GLY A 29 6.09 -1.50 54.65
C GLY A 29 7.57 -1.58 54.27
N SER A 30 8.45 -2.03 55.18
CA SER A 30 9.90 -2.00 54.97
C SER A 30 10.43 -3.12 54.04
N ARG A 31 9.79 -4.29 54.05
CA ARG A 31 10.10 -5.41 53.13
C ARG A 31 9.56 -5.15 51.74
N VAL A 32 8.34 -4.64 51.64
CA VAL A 32 7.69 -4.28 50.37
C VAL A 32 8.46 -3.16 49.66
N HIS A 33 8.98 -2.16 50.40
CA HIS A 33 9.75 -1.07 49.81
C HIS A 33 11.08 -1.55 49.19
N ARG A 34 11.82 -2.44 49.87
CA ARG A 34 13.06 -3.02 49.31
C ARG A 34 12.81 -3.90 48.09
N PHE A 35 11.72 -4.67 48.09
CA PHE A 35 11.35 -5.52 46.98
C PHE A 35 10.94 -4.70 45.75
N ARG A 36 10.17 -3.62 45.95
CA ARG A 36 9.83 -2.66 44.89
C ARG A 36 11.06 -2.00 44.29
N HIS A 37 12.01 -1.55 45.12
CA HIS A 37 13.23 -0.91 44.64
C HIS A 37 14.15 -1.86 43.84
N ALA A 38 14.18 -3.14 44.21
CA ALA A 38 14.92 -4.17 43.48
C ALA A 38 14.25 -4.55 42.15
N LEU A 39 12.91 -4.61 42.14
CA LEU A 39 12.11 -4.83 40.93
C LEU A 39 12.22 -3.65 39.97
N GLU A 40 12.20 -2.42 40.45
CA GLU A 40 12.35 -1.23 39.61
C GLU A 40 13.74 -1.12 38.98
N LYS A 41 14.82 -1.44 39.71
CA LYS A 41 16.17 -1.46 39.12
C LYS A 41 16.31 -2.54 38.04
N ARG A 42 15.74 -3.73 38.25
CA ARG A 42 15.71 -4.79 37.23
C ARG A 42 14.84 -4.42 36.04
N ALA A 43 13.68 -3.79 36.28
CA ALA A 43 12.80 -3.30 35.23
C ALA A 43 13.44 -2.17 34.41
N ALA A 44 14.17 -1.25 35.04
CA ALA A 44 14.89 -0.18 34.37
C ALA A 44 16.06 -0.71 33.52
N HIS A 45 16.79 -1.70 34.01
CA HIS A 45 17.90 -2.33 33.27
C HIS A 45 17.38 -3.18 32.10
N ALA A 46 16.29 -3.93 32.30
CA ALA A 46 15.61 -4.67 31.24
C ALA A 46 15.06 -3.74 30.15
N ARG A 47 14.48 -2.59 30.54
CA ARG A 47 14.00 -1.57 29.58
C ARG A 47 15.13 -0.96 28.75
N LYS A 48 16.29 -0.68 29.34
CA LYS A 48 17.46 -0.17 28.59
C LYS A 48 18.07 -1.21 27.64
N GLN A 49 18.18 -2.48 28.06
CA GLN A 49 18.63 -3.55 27.17
C GLN A 49 17.65 -3.82 26.03
N MET A 50 16.34 -3.80 26.30
CA MET A 50 15.34 -3.96 25.25
C MET A 50 15.37 -2.79 24.25
N TYR A 51 15.54 -1.55 24.70
CA TYR A 51 15.65 -0.41 23.79
C TYR A 51 16.86 -0.53 22.83
N ASN A 52 18.02 -0.93 23.32
CA ASN A 52 19.23 -1.06 22.49
C ASN A 52 19.17 -2.27 21.54
N ILE A 53 18.67 -3.42 21.99
CA ILE A 53 18.50 -4.61 21.15
C ILE A 53 17.46 -4.36 20.05
N THR A 54 16.33 -3.71 20.39
CA THR A 54 15.30 -3.36 19.43
C THR A 54 15.82 -2.32 18.43
N ARG A 55 16.57 -1.31 18.85
CA ARG A 55 17.14 -0.29 17.94
C ARG A 55 18.11 -0.87 16.92
N GLU A 56 19.04 -1.73 17.33
CA GLU A 56 20.00 -2.33 16.38
C GLU A 56 19.34 -3.33 15.44
N SER A 57 18.41 -4.14 15.95
CA SER A 57 17.65 -5.10 15.13
C SER A 57 16.69 -4.40 14.16
N VAL A 58 16.01 -3.34 14.60
CA VAL A 58 15.14 -2.50 13.75
C VAL A 58 15.97 -1.73 12.74
N LYS A 59 17.14 -1.20 13.11
CA LYS A 59 18.04 -0.52 12.17
C LYS A 59 18.56 -1.49 11.10
N GLY A 60 18.94 -2.71 11.49
CA GLY A 60 19.34 -3.77 10.55
C GLY A 60 18.21 -4.18 9.61
N PHE A 61 16.97 -4.31 10.12
CA PHE A 61 15.80 -4.58 9.29
C PHE A 61 15.47 -3.42 8.33
N PHE A 62 15.57 -2.18 8.81
CA PHE A 62 15.31 -0.98 8.01
C PHE A 62 16.35 -0.81 6.90
N GLN A 63 17.63 -1.11 7.16
CA GLN A 63 18.66 -1.06 6.12
C GLN A 63 18.48 -2.15 5.06
N ARG A 64 18.03 -3.35 5.44
CA ARG A 64 17.75 -4.45 4.49
C ARG A 64 16.55 -4.16 3.60
N ASN A 65 15.51 -3.52 4.15
CA ASN A 65 14.25 -3.28 3.46
C ASN A 65 14.02 -1.80 3.11
N ALA A 66 15.07 -0.98 3.09
CA ALA A 66 14.97 0.47 2.95
C ALA A 66 14.17 0.86 1.71
N PHE A 67 14.45 0.25 0.56
CA PHE A 67 13.75 0.56 -0.69
C PHE A 67 12.24 0.29 -0.62
N VAL A 68 11.84 -0.87 -0.09
CA VAL A 68 10.42 -1.24 0.06
C VAL A 68 9.71 -0.32 1.04
N LEU A 69 10.35 0.02 2.15
CA LEU A 69 9.78 0.95 3.13
C LEU A 69 9.64 2.36 2.56
N LEU A 70 10.60 2.81 1.74
CA LEU A 70 10.53 4.10 1.05
C LEU A 70 9.39 4.16 0.05
N THR A 71 9.12 3.10 -0.72
CA THR A 71 7.99 3.11 -1.68
C THR A 71 6.64 3.12 -0.97
N ILE A 72 6.49 2.37 0.12
CA ILE A 72 5.27 2.38 0.94
C ILE A 72 5.07 3.77 1.55
N LEU A 73 6.12 4.37 2.13
CA LEU A 73 6.07 5.73 2.68
C LEU A 73 5.70 6.75 1.59
N ALA A 74 6.27 6.65 0.39
CA ALA A 74 5.98 7.54 -0.73
C ALA A 74 4.51 7.45 -1.17
N VAL A 75 3.91 6.26 -1.21
CA VAL A 75 2.48 6.09 -1.50
C VAL A 75 1.61 6.74 -0.43
N LEU A 76 1.91 6.52 0.85
CA LEU A 76 1.17 7.11 1.96
C LEU A 76 1.25 8.65 1.92
N LEU A 77 2.46 9.20 1.77
CA LEU A 77 2.67 10.64 1.62
C LEU A 77 1.96 11.19 0.38
N GLY A 78 1.98 10.48 -0.74
CA GLY A 78 1.28 10.87 -1.97
C GLY A 78 -0.23 10.97 -1.76
N ILE A 79 -0.85 9.99 -1.09
CA ILE A 79 -2.28 10.01 -0.77
C ILE A 79 -2.61 11.15 0.21
N THR A 80 -1.83 11.30 1.28
CA THR A 80 -2.03 12.38 2.27
C THR A 80 -1.93 13.75 1.60
N LEU A 81 -0.92 13.95 0.76
CA LEU A 81 -0.70 15.19 0.03
C LEU A 81 -1.81 15.44 -1.00
N ALA A 82 -2.24 14.41 -1.74
CA ALA A 82 -3.36 14.53 -2.68
C ALA A 82 -4.67 14.94 -1.98
N LEU A 83 -4.98 14.36 -0.83
CA LEU A 83 -6.17 14.72 -0.04
C LEU A 83 -6.05 16.13 0.57
N ALA A 84 -4.86 16.53 1.01
CA ALA A 84 -4.59 17.86 1.54
C ALA A 84 -4.68 18.97 0.47
N LEU A 85 -4.25 18.69 -0.76
CA LEU A 85 -4.34 19.63 -1.89
C LEU A 85 -5.72 19.65 -2.56
N ARG A 86 -6.53 18.59 -2.42
CA ARG A 86 -7.88 18.49 -3.00
C ARG A 86 -8.81 19.70 -2.73
N PRO A 87 -8.88 20.30 -1.52
CA PRO A 87 -9.73 21.48 -1.28
C PRO A 87 -9.16 22.79 -1.86
N TYR A 88 -7.86 22.85 -2.19
CA TYR A 88 -7.27 24.03 -2.82
C TYR A 88 -7.58 24.01 -4.32
N ARG A 89 -8.30 25.02 -4.83
CA ARG A 89 -8.52 25.21 -6.27
C ARG A 89 -7.26 25.67 -6.98
N MET A 90 -6.31 24.76 -7.17
CA MET A 90 -5.08 25.04 -7.91
C MET A 90 -5.35 25.17 -9.41
N THR A 91 -4.61 26.06 -10.06
CA THR A 91 -4.68 26.26 -11.51
C THR A 91 -4.04 25.06 -12.22
N TYR A 92 -4.52 24.69 -13.41
CA TYR A 92 -4.01 23.57 -14.23
C TYR A 92 -2.47 23.55 -14.37
N ARG A 93 -1.85 24.74 -14.47
CA ARG A 93 -0.38 24.88 -14.57
C ARG A 93 0.35 24.42 -13.30
N GLN A 94 -0.20 24.69 -12.12
CA GLN A 94 0.39 24.29 -10.83
C GLN A 94 0.30 22.78 -10.63
N ILE A 95 -0.81 22.17 -11.05
CA ILE A 95 -0.98 20.71 -11.02
C ILE A 95 0.08 20.04 -11.90
N LYS A 96 0.34 20.57 -13.10
CA LYS A 96 1.37 20.04 -14.00
C LYS A 96 2.78 20.10 -13.39
N TYR A 97 3.13 21.19 -12.71
CA TYR A 97 4.42 21.27 -12.01
C TYR A 97 4.52 20.29 -10.84
N PHE A 98 3.42 20.06 -10.12
CA PHE A 98 3.40 19.11 -9.01
C PHE A 98 3.49 17.64 -9.49
N SER A 99 2.91 17.31 -10.65
CA SER A 99 3.00 15.96 -11.24
C SER A 99 4.31 15.71 -12.01
N PHE A 100 5.10 16.75 -12.27
CA PHE A 100 6.36 16.68 -13.03
C PHE A 100 7.33 15.58 -12.59
N PRO A 101 7.66 15.38 -11.29
CA PRO A 101 8.56 14.29 -10.89
C PRO A 101 7.98 12.90 -11.20
N GLY A 102 6.66 12.72 -11.14
CA GLY A 102 6.00 11.47 -11.54
C GLY A 102 6.06 11.26 -13.05
N GLU A 103 5.91 12.32 -13.83
CA GLU A 103 6.06 12.27 -15.30
C GLU A 103 7.49 11.88 -15.71
N LEU A 104 8.51 12.46 -15.05
CA LEU A 104 9.90 12.09 -15.28
C LEU A 104 10.16 10.62 -14.97
N LEU A 105 9.63 10.11 -13.85
CA LEU A 105 9.75 8.68 -13.50
C LEU A 105 9.13 7.79 -14.59
N MET A 106 7.92 8.13 -15.06
CA MET A 106 7.26 7.38 -16.12
C MET A 106 8.07 7.37 -17.43
N ARG A 107 8.64 8.52 -17.82
CA ARG A 107 9.52 8.62 -19.01
C ARG A 107 10.78 7.76 -18.87
N MET A 108 11.41 7.74 -17.69
CA MET A 108 12.59 6.90 -17.44
C MET A 108 12.25 5.40 -17.51
N LEU A 109 11.13 4.98 -16.92
CA LEU A 109 10.70 3.58 -16.97
C LEU A 109 10.35 3.14 -18.39
N GLN A 110 9.61 3.96 -19.14
CA GLN A 110 9.22 3.65 -20.52
C GLN A 110 10.43 3.48 -21.45
N MET A 111 11.49 4.28 -21.27
CA MET A 111 12.73 4.14 -22.04
C MET A 111 13.43 2.80 -21.81
N LEU A 112 13.33 2.24 -20.60
CA LEU A 112 13.95 0.96 -20.24
C LEU A 112 13.11 -0.25 -20.67
N VAL A 113 11.79 -0.12 -20.69
CA VAL A 113 10.87 -1.24 -20.97
C VAL A 113 11.14 -1.87 -22.34
N LEU A 114 11.33 -1.05 -23.39
CA LEU A 114 11.52 -1.53 -24.75
C LEU A 114 12.77 -2.43 -24.93
N PRO A 115 13.99 -1.97 -24.60
CA PRO A 115 15.18 -2.80 -24.74
C PRO A 115 15.17 -4.01 -23.81
N LEU A 116 14.61 -3.89 -22.61
CA LEU A 116 14.52 -5.00 -21.66
C LEU A 116 13.59 -6.12 -22.15
N ILE A 117 12.43 -5.78 -22.71
CA ILE A 117 11.51 -6.79 -23.25
C ILE A 117 12.15 -7.53 -24.43
N VAL A 118 12.70 -6.80 -25.42
CA VAL A 118 13.27 -7.41 -26.63
C VAL A 118 14.45 -8.31 -26.28
N SER A 119 15.41 -7.82 -25.49
CA SER A 119 16.58 -8.63 -25.08
C SER A 119 16.19 -9.84 -24.25
N SER A 120 15.30 -9.67 -23.25
CA SER A 120 14.85 -10.78 -22.41
C SER A 120 14.09 -11.85 -23.19
N LEU A 121 13.27 -11.46 -24.18
CA LEU A 121 12.55 -12.42 -25.01
C LEU A 121 13.50 -13.17 -25.94
N ILE A 122 14.43 -12.48 -26.60
CA ILE A 122 15.42 -13.12 -27.49
C ILE A 122 16.28 -14.11 -26.71
N THR A 123 16.90 -13.68 -25.60
CA THR A 123 17.74 -14.56 -24.78
C THR A 123 16.95 -15.70 -24.14
N GLY A 124 15.73 -15.42 -23.66
CA GLY A 124 14.85 -16.44 -23.09
C GLY A 124 14.49 -17.53 -24.10
N MET A 125 14.10 -17.14 -25.31
CA MET A 125 13.76 -18.08 -26.38
C MET A 125 14.98 -18.83 -26.93
N ALA A 126 16.13 -18.17 -27.04
CA ALA A 126 17.37 -18.78 -27.52
C ALA A 126 17.95 -19.84 -26.56
N SER A 127 17.63 -19.74 -25.26
CA SER A 127 18.13 -20.67 -24.23
C SER A 127 17.39 -22.00 -24.15
N LEU A 128 16.25 -22.14 -24.85
CA LEU A 128 15.36 -23.29 -24.75
C LEU A 128 15.29 -24.06 -26.07
N ASP A 129 15.26 -25.39 -26.00
CA ASP A 129 15.03 -26.24 -27.17
C ASP A 129 13.66 -25.96 -27.81
N SER A 130 13.53 -26.13 -29.13
CA SER A 130 12.29 -25.92 -29.89
C SER A 130 11.10 -26.72 -29.33
N SER A 131 11.34 -27.95 -28.86
CA SER A 131 10.31 -28.80 -28.27
C SER A 131 9.94 -28.40 -26.83
N ALA A 132 10.88 -27.81 -26.08
CA ALA A 132 10.68 -27.37 -24.71
C ALA A 132 9.97 -26.01 -24.66
N SER A 133 10.40 -25.05 -25.49
CA SER A 133 9.80 -23.71 -25.61
C SER A 133 8.33 -23.78 -26.02
N GLY A 134 7.96 -24.65 -26.96
CA GLY A 134 6.56 -24.87 -27.35
C GLY A 134 5.70 -25.42 -26.20
N LYS A 135 6.19 -26.41 -25.45
CA LYS A 135 5.47 -26.98 -24.29
C LYS A 135 5.31 -25.96 -23.16
N MET A 136 6.35 -25.16 -22.88
CA MET A 136 6.26 -24.09 -21.89
C MET A 136 5.29 -22.99 -22.31
N GLY A 137 5.33 -22.58 -23.59
CA GLY A 137 4.41 -21.59 -24.14
C GLY A 137 2.95 -22.03 -24.08
N VAL A 138 2.64 -23.27 -24.47
CA VAL A 138 1.27 -23.80 -24.39
C VAL A 138 0.78 -23.86 -22.93
N ARG A 139 1.62 -24.30 -22.00
CA ARG A 139 1.28 -24.27 -20.56
C ARG A 139 1.01 -22.86 -20.07
N ALA A 140 1.81 -21.87 -20.48
CA ALA A 140 1.61 -20.47 -20.12
C ALA A 140 0.29 -19.91 -20.68
N VAL A 141 -0.03 -20.19 -21.95
CA VAL A 141 -1.29 -19.76 -22.58
C VAL A 141 -2.50 -20.37 -21.86
N ILE A 142 -2.48 -21.68 -21.59
CA ILE A 142 -3.57 -22.34 -20.84
C ILE A 142 -3.72 -21.74 -19.44
N TYR A 143 -2.60 -21.49 -18.75
CA TYR A 143 -2.60 -20.85 -17.43
C TYR A 143 -3.22 -19.45 -17.46
N TYR A 144 -2.84 -18.61 -18.43
CA TYR A 144 -3.40 -17.25 -18.58
C TYR A 144 -4.87 -17.26 -18.97
N MET A 145 -5.31 -18.17 -19.83
CA MET A 145 -6.73 -18.32 -20.17
C MET A 145 -7.56 -18.70 -18.94
N MET A 146 -7.13 -19.72 -18.18
CA MET A 146 -7.86 -20.19 -17.00
C MET A 146 -7.94 -19.12 -15.91
N THR A 147 -6.83 -18.44 -15.62
CA THR A 147 -6.80 -17.38 -14.59
C THR A 147 -7.63 -16.17 -15.00
N THR A 148 -7.63 -15.79 -16.28
CA THR A 148 -8.46 -14.68 -16.80
C THR A 148 -9.94 -15.02 -16.69
N ILE A 149 -10.35 -16.24 -17.05
CA ILE A 149 -11.74 -16.69 -16.93
C ILE A 149 -12.19 -16.63 -15.46
N ILE A 150 -11.39 -17.18 -14.54
CA ILE A 150 -11.69 -17.14 -13.09
C ILE A 150 -11.79 -15.70 -12.59
N ALA A 151 -10.85 -14.82 -12.97
CA ALA A 151 -10.85 -13.42 -12.57
C ALA A 151 -12.10 -12.66 -13.09
N VAL A 152 -12.51 -12.91 -14.34
CA VAL A 152 -13.73 -12.34 -14.94
C VAL A 152 -14.97 -12.82 -14.18
N PHE A 153 -15.08 -14.10 -13.86
CA PHE A 153 -16.21 -14.62 -13.07
C PHE A 153 -16.29 -13.96 -11.68
N ILE A 154 -15.16 -13.86 -10.98
CA ILE A 154 -15.11 -13.19 -9.68
C ILE A 154 -15.48 -11.70 -9.82
N GLY A 155 -14.96 -11.02 -10.84
CA GLY A 155 -15.26 -9.61 -11.11
C GLY A 155 -16.75 -9.37 -11.37
N ILE A 156 -17.36 -10.19 -12.23
CA ILE A 156 -18.80 -10.13 -12.53
C ILE A 156 -19.60 -10.41 -11.25
N PHE A 157 -19.27 -11.46 -10.51
CA PHE A 157 -19.96 -11.80 -9.27
C PHE A 157 -19.89 -10.67 -8.24
N MET A 158 -18.72 -10.07 -8.05
CA MET A 158 -18.51 -8.95 -7.13
C MET A 158 -19.32 -7.71 -7.54
N VAL A 159 -19.31 -7.35 -8.83
CA VAL A 159 -20.08 -6.22 -9.36
C VAL A 159 -21.58 -6.46 -9.27
N LEU A 160 -22.04 -7.69 -9.51
CA LEU A 160 -23.45 -8.06 -9.38
C LEU A 160 -23.92 -8.11 -7.92
N ILE A 161 -23.05 -8.33 -6.93
CA ILE A 161 -23.45 -8.23 -5.52
C ILE A 161 -23.49 -6.76 -5.10
N ILE A 162 -22.37 -6.06 -5.27
CA ILE A 162 -22.19 -4.70 -4.76
C ILE A 162 -23.05 -3.70 -5.55
N HIS A 163 -23.31 -3.96 -6.83
CA HIS A 163 -23.95 -3.05 -7.78
C HIS A 163 -23.41 -1.61 -7.67
N PRO A 164 -22.10 -1.40 -7.89
CA PRO A 164 -21.52 -0.07 -7.82
C PRO A 164 -22.20 0.85 -8.84
N GLY A 165 -22.59 2.06 -8.42
CA GLY A 165 -23.16 3.08 -9.31
C GLY A 165 -24.67 3.32 -9.20
N LYS A 166 -25.43 2.52 -8.43
CA LYS A 166 -26.89 2.75 -8.23
C LYS A 166 -27.25 4.10 -7.56
N GLY A 167 -26.26 4.86 -7.05
CA GLY A 167 -26.44 6.17 -6.40
C GLY A 167 -26.00 7.40 -7.22
N THR A 168 -25.34 7.24 -8.37
CA THR A 168 -24.89 8.38 -9.21
C THR A 168 -25.94 8.68 -10.27
N LYS A 169 -26.94 9.48 -9.92
CA LYS A 169 -27.85 10.09 -10.90
C LYS A 169 -27.64 11.60 -10.93
N LYS A 170 -27.43 12.11 -12.15
CA LYS A 170 -27.44 13.51 -12.59
C LYS A 170 -26.12 14.28 -12.40
N GLY A 171 -25.31 14.34 -13.46
CA GLY A 171 -24.23 15.34 -13.58
C GLY A 171 -23.02 14.95 -14.41
N LEU A 172 -22.86 13.67 -14.79
CA LEU A 172 -21.65 13.15 -15.45
C LEU A 172 -21.90 12.66 -16.89
N GLN A 173 -22.88 13.21 -17.60
CA GLN A 173 -22.89 13.10 -19.06
C GLN A 173 -21.93 14.17 -19.59
N GLY A 174 -20.63 13.86 -19.58
CA GLY A 174 -19.70 14.56 -20.45
C GLY A 174 -20.08 14.27 -21.89
N GLU A 175 -20.17 15.31 -22.71
CA GLU A 175 -20.36 15.23 -24.16
C GLU A 175 -19.13 14.61 -24.84
N GLY A 176 -18.82 13.36 -24.51
CA GLY A 176 -17.91 12.55 -25.29
C GLY A 176 -18.66 12.04 -26.50
N LYS A 177 -18.31 12.51 -27.69
CA LYS A 177 -18.75 11.91 -28.95
C LYS A 177 -18.29 10.45 -28.92
N ILE A 178 -19.21 9.53 -28.66
CA ILE A 178 -18.91 8.10 -28.62
C ILE A 178 -18.68 7.68 -30.07
N GLU A 179 -17.42 7.70 -30.51
CA GLU A 179 -17.04 7.02 -31.75
C GLU A 179 -17.33 5.54 -31.55
N GLN A 180 -18.32 5.04 -32.28
CA GLN A 180 -18.74 3.66 -32.26
C GLN A 180 -17.69 2.84 -33.00
N VAL A 181 -16.59 2.50 -32.33
CA VAL A 181 -15.59 1.60 -32.89
C VAL A 181 -16.23 0.22 -33.05
N HIS A 182 -16.38 -0.22 -34.29
CA HIS A 182 -16.94 -1.52 -34.58
C HIS A 182 -15.98 -2.64 -34.13
N ALA A 183 -16.50 -3.70 -33.52
CA ALA A 183 -15.69 -4.78 -32.96
C ALA A 183 -14.81 -5.47 -34.03
N THR A 184 -15.30 -5.55 -35.27
CA THR A 184 -14.53 -6.09 -36.39
C THR A 184 -13.32 -5.21 -36.71
N ASP A 185 -13.44 -3.89 -36.62
CA ASP A 185 -12.33 -2.99 -36.90
C ASP A 185 -11.25 -3.07 -35.81
N ALA A 186 -11.65 -3.22 -34.54
CA ALA A 186 -10.73 -3.46 -33.43
C ALA A 186 -9.99 -4.79 -33.57
N PHE A 187 -10.67 -5.87 -33.98
CA PHE A 187 -10.03 -7.16 -34.22
C PHE A 187 -9.06 -7.11 -35.41
N MET A 188 -9.45 -6.44 -36.50
CA MET A 188 -8.59 -6.21 -37.65
C MET A 188 -7.35 -5.39 -37.28
N ASP A 189 -7.51 -4.35 -36.47
CA ASP A 189 -6.41 -3.53 -35.98
C ASP A 189 -5.48 -4.31 -35.03
N LEU A 190 -6.01 -5.24 -34.22
CA LEU A 190 -5.18 -6.16 -33.42
C LEU A 190 -4.29 -7.04 -34.29
N ILE A 191 -4.86 -7.68 -35.32
CA ILE A 191 -4.10 -8.53 -36.25
C ILE A 191 -3.04 -7.71 -37.00
N ARG A 192 -3.37 -6.49 -37.43
CA ARG A 192 -2.42 -5.60 -38.10
C ARG A 192 -1.26 -5.21 -37.19
N ASN A 193 -1.52 -4.94 -35.91
CA ASN A 193 -0.47 -4.62 -34.94
C ASN A 193 0.37 -5.85 -34.53
N MET A 194 -0.14 -7.08 -34.71
CA MET A 194 0.61 -8.32 -34.47
C MET A 194 1.70 -8.56 -35.53
N PHE A 195 1.49 -8.11 -36.77
CA PHE A 195 2.46 -8.18 -37.85
C PHE A 195 2.75 -6.78 -38.42
N PRO A 196 3.55 -5.97 -37.71
CA PRO A 196 3.81 -4.61 -38.14
C PRO A 196 4.63 -4.59 -39.45
N PRO A 197 4.38 -3.62 -40.34
CA PRO A 197 5.14 -3.47 -41.58
C PRO A 197 6.61 -3.10 -41.32
N ASN A 198 6.89 -2.40 -40.20
CA ASN A 198 8.21 -1.95 -39.79
C ASN A 198 8.39 -2.20 -38.28
N LEU A 199 9.40 -3.00 -37.90
CA LEU A 199 9.67 -3.27 -36.47
C LEU A 199 10.06 -2.00 -35.70
N VAL A 200 10.90 -1.14 -36.30
CA VAL A 200 11.36 0.11 -35.67
C VAL A 200 10.20 1.08 -35.48
N GLU A 201 9.26 1.14 -36.43
CA GLU A 201 8.09 2.02 -36.32
C GLU A 201 7.10 1.51 -35.27
N ALA A 202 6.85 0.20 -35.23
CA ALA A 202 5.94 -0.44 -34.26
C ALA A 202 6.38 -0.29 -32.81
N CYS A 203 7.68 -0.07 -32.58
CA CYS A 203 8.24 0.22 -31.27
C CYS A 203 7.79 1.58 -30.69
N PHE A 204 7.44 2.55 -31.54
CA PHE A 204 7.09 3.92 -31.12
C PHE A 204 5.67 4.34 -31.53
N ARG A 205 5.05 3.63 -32.48
CA ARG A 205 3.72 3.94 -33.01
C ARG A 205 2.83 2.71 -33.00
N GLN A 206 1.58 2.91 -32.59
CA GLN A 206 0.55 1.89 -32.67
C GLN A 206 -0.51 2.30 -33.71
N VAL A 207 -0.87 1.40 -34.61
CA VAL A 207 -1.90 1.67 -35.62
C VAL A 207 -3.28 1.60 -34.95
N ARG A 208 -4.03 2.69 -35.02
CA ARG A 208 -5.47 2.71 -34.72
C ARG A 208 -6.19 3.35 -35.89
N ARG A 209 -7.27 2.72 -36.37
CA ARG A 209 -8.18 3.39 -37.29
C ARG A 209 -9.14 4.27 -36.51
N VAL A 210 -9.00 5.59 -36.69
CA VAL A 210 -10.05 6.56 -36.42
C VAL A 210 -10.86 6.68 -37.71
N GLU A 211 -12.18 6.54 -37.63
CA GLU A 211 -13.05 6.65 -38.80
C GLU A 211 -13.25 8.14 -39.14
N ASP A 212 -12.29 8.71 -39.88
CA ASP A 212 -12.40 10.04 -40.45
C ASP A 212 -13.45 10.05 -41.57
N PRO A 213 -14.34 11.06 -41.67
CA PRO A 213 -15.31 11.21 -42.77
C PRO A 213 -14.71 11.28 -44.19
N ASN A 214 -13.38 11.25 -44.31
CA ASN A 214 -12.63 11.49 -45.54
C ASN A 214 -11.64 10.36 -45.90
N TRP A 215 -11.82 9.15 -45.33
CA TRP A 215 -11.06 7.93 -45.65
C TRP A 215 -9.53 8.09 -45.62
N LYS A 216 -9.01 9.04 -44.84
CA LYS A 216 -7.57 9.19 -44.62
C LYS A 216 -7.17 8.34 -43.42
N LEU A 217 -6.11 7.56 -43.58
CA LEU A 217 -5.50 6.81 -42.48
C LEU A 217 -4.85 7.82 -41.54
N ALA A 218 -5.51 8.14 -40.43
CA ALA A 218 -4.89 8.91 -39.35
C ALA A 218 -3.96 8.00 -38.55
N TYR A 219 -2.65 8.16 -38.74
CA TYR A 219 -1.67 7.66 -37.79
C TYR A 219 -1.72 8.57 -36.57
N CYS A 220 -2.30 8.11 -35.45
CA CYS A 220 -2.16 8.80 -34.18
C CYS A 220 -0.72 8.61 -33.68
N ASP A 221 0.12 9.63 -33.91
CA ASP A 221 1.39 9.79 -33.20
C ASP A 221 1.08 9.97 -31.70
N GLN A 222 1.22 8.89 -30.93
CA GLN A 222 1.01 8.92 -29.50
C GLN A 222 2.37 9.12 -28.81
N LEU A 223 2.75 10.40 -28.65
CA LEU A 223 3.83 10.89 -27.80
C LEU A 223 3.27 11.92 -26.82
#